data_AF-A0A1F8TVP3-F1
#
_entry.id   AF-A0A1F8TVP3-F1
#
_cell.length_a   1.000
_cell.length_b   1.000
_cell.length_c   1.000
_cell.angle_alpha   90.00
_cell.angle_beta   90.00
_cell.angle_gamma   90.00
#
_symmetry.space_group_name_H-M   'P 1'
#
loop_
_entity.id
_entity.type
_entity.pdbx_description
1 polymer ?
#
loop_
_entity_poly.entity_id
_entity_poly.type
_entity_poly.pdbx_seq_one_letter_code
_entity_poly.pdbx_strand_id
1 'polypeptide(L)' 'MTADGKEQARLPQFEEGVLTAEIPLVQGRTLYSLWSDWPVLVISLLCVGLLSFRRYQLAKQAK' A
#
# COMPACT_ATOMS: atom_id res chain seq x y z
N MET A 1 6.53 -10.72 -13.06
CA MET A 1 6.22 -11.03 -11.63
C MET A 1 4.81 -11.60 -11.54
N THR A 2 4.53 -12.47 -10.56
CA THR A 2 3.18 -13.02 -10.26
C THR A 2 2.34 -11.99 -9.54
N ALA A 3 1.02 -12.22 -9.46
CA ALA A 3 0.09 -11.40 -8.68
C ALA A 3 0.51 -11.22 -7.20
N ASP A 4 1.22 -12.20 -6.62
CA ASP A 4 1.74 -12.14 -5.25
C ASP A 4 3.13 -11.49 -5.13
N GLY A 5 3.65 -10.90 -6.21
CA GLY A 5 4.95 -10.21 -6.20
C GLY A 5 6.17 -11.11 -6.41
N LYS A 6 5.99 -12.41 -6.66
CA LYS A 6 7.11 -13.33 -6.96
C LYS A 6 7.68 -13.11 -8.37
N GLU A 7 8.98 -13.28 -8.54
CA GLU A 7 9.61 -13.27 -9.86
C GLU A 7 9.30 -14.58 -10.60
N GLN A 8 8.84 -14.49 -11.85
CA GLN A 8 8.48 -15.66 -12.67
C GLN A 8 9.59 -15.99 -13.67
N ALA A 9 10.12 -14.96 -14.32
CA ALA A 9 11.25 -15.05 -15.23
C ALA A 9 11.93 -13.67 -15.30
N ARG A 10 13.23 -13.66 -15.54
CA ARG A 10 14.06 -12.45 -15.65
C ARG A 10 15.16 -12.69 -16.69
N LEU A 11 15.44 -11.67 -17.49
CA LEU A 11 16.63 -11.65 -18.35
C LEU A 11 17.88 -11.27 -17.54
N PRO A 12 19.05 -11.83 -17.86
CA PRO A 12 20.33 -11.33 -17.37
C PRO A 12 20.46 -9.83 -17.67
N GLN A 13 21.05 -9.09 -16.73
CA GLN A 13 21.29 -7.67 -16.94
C GLN A 13 22.46 -7.49 -17.90
N PHE A 14 22.40 -6.43 -18.72
CA PHE A 14 23.47 -6.04 -19.66
C PHE A 14 23.77 -7.05 -20.77
N GLU A 15 22.85 -7.98 -21.03
CA GLU A 15 22.92 -8.93 -22.14
C GLU A 15 21.71 -8.76 -23.06
N GLU A 16 21.91 -8.93 -24.38
CA GLU A 16 20.82 -8.91 -25.35
C GLU A 16 20.09 -10.27 -25.35
N GLY A 17 18.76 -10.24 -25.23
CA GLY A 17 17.95 -11.46 -25.20
C GLY A 17 16.46 -11.17 -25.25
N VAL A 18 15.66 -12.21 -25.55
CA VAL A 18 14.20 -12.15 -25.59
C VAL A 18 13.63 -12.89 -24.39
N LEU A 19 12.80 -12.22 -23.60
CA LEU A 19 12.08 -12.85 -22.49
C LEU A 19 10.76 -13.43 -23.00
N THR A 20 10.71 -14.75 -23.17
CA THR A 20 9.46 -15.47 -23.48
C THR A 20 9.00 -16.24 -22.26
N ALA A 21 7.77 -15.99 -21.80
CA ALA A 21 7.17 -16.69 -20.67
C ALA A 21 5.65 -16.77 -20.83
N GLU A 22 5.05 -17.86 -20.37
CA GLU A 22 3.59 -17.97 -20.25
C GLU A 22 3.14 -17.32 -18.94
N ILE A 23 2.23 -16.35 -19.03
CA ILE A 23 1.72 -15.62 -17.85
C ILE A 23 0.29 -16.10 -17.57
N PRO A 24 0.04 -16.72 -16.39
CA PRO A 24 -1.31 -17.14 -16.03
C PRO A 24 -2.20 -15.92 -15.76
N LEU A 25 -3.43 -15.98 -16.27
CA LEU A 25 -4.47 -15.00 -15.97
C LEU A 25 -5.02 -15.22 -14.56
N VAL A 26 -5.15 -14.13 -13.79
CA VAL A 26 -5.76 -14.15 -12.46
C VAL A 26 -7.06 -13.36 -12.46
N GLN A 27 -8.05 -13.83 -11.71
CA GLN A 27 -9.35 -13.18 -11.56
C GLN A 27 -9.61 -12.84 -10.09
N GLY A 28 -10.37 -11.77 -9.87
CA GLY A 28 -10.74 -11.28 -8.54
C GLY A 28 -10.29 -9.85 -8.32
N ARG A 29 -10.63 -9.31 -7.14
CA ARG A 29 -10.23 -7.97 -6.70
C ARG A 29 -9.63 -8.07 -5.31
N THR A 30 -8.51 -7.40 -5.09
CA THR A 30 -7.90 -7.33 -3.76
C THR A 30 -8.71 -6.35 -2.90
N LEU A 31 -8.59 -6.45 -1.57
CA LEU A 31 -9.19 -5.45 -0.68
C LEU A 31 -8.67 -4.04 -1.01
N TYR A 32 -7.39 -3.94 -1.36
CA TYR A 32 -6.79 -2.69 -1.82
C TYR A 32 -7.43 -2.16 -3.11
N SER A 33 -7.74 -3.01 -4.09
CA SER A 33 -8.39 -2.51 -5.31
C SER A 33 -9.85 -2.10 -5.11
N LEU A 34 -10.49 -2.57 -4.03
CA LEU A 34 -11.85 -2.14 -3.65
C LEU A 34 -11.85 -0.83 -2.85
N TRP A 35 -10.95 -0.68 -1.88
CA TRP A 35 -10.98 0.42 -0.91
C TRP A 35 -9.87 1.47 -1.13
N SER A 36 -8.88 1.16 -1.97
CA SER A 36 -7.70 2.00 -2.22
C SER A 36 -7.05 2.42 -0.89
N ASP A 37 -6.54 3.65 -0.84
CA ASP A 37 -5.88 4.23 0.33
C ASP A 37 -6.86 4.77 1.39
N TRP A 38 -8.17 4.81 1.10
CA TRP A 38 -9.15 5.49 1.95
C TRP A 38 -9.19 4.99 3.41
N PRO A 39 -9.15 3.68 3.69
CA PRO A 39 -9.10 3.19 5.07
C PRO A 39 -7.87 3.68 5.83
N VAL A 40 -6.72 3.71 5.16
CA VAL A 40 -5.46 4.19 5.76
C VAL A 40 -5.58 5.67 6.09
N LEU A 41 -6.07 6.48 5.14
CA LEU A 41 -6.25 7.92 5.34
C LEU A 41 -7.22 8.24 6.49
N VAL A 42 -8.34 7.51 6.58
CA VAL A 42 -9.31 7.66 7.68
C VAL A 42 -8.66 7.36 9.03
N ILE A 43 -7.94 6.25 9.15
CA ILE A 43 -7.26 5.87 10.39
C ILE A 43 -6.18 6.91 10.75
N SER A 44 -5.39 7.35 9.78
CA SER A 44 -4.37 8.39 9.99
C SER A 44 -5.00 9.70 10.47
N LEU A 45 -6.10 10.13 9.87
CA LEU A 45 -6.81 11.35 10.27
C LEU A 45 -7.37 11.24 11.69
N LEU A 46 -7.94 10.08 12.06
CA LEU A 46 -8.43 9.83 13.42
C LEU A 46 -7.28 9.88 14.44
N CYS A 47 -6.15 9.23 14.15
CA CYS A 47 -4.98 9.27 15.02
C CYS A 47 -4.46 10.70 15.23
N VAL A 48 -4.29 11.45 14.14
CA VAL A 48 -3.85 12.85 14.21
C VAL A 48 -4.86 13.73 14.94
N GLY A 49 -6.15 13.54 14.69
CA GLY A 49 -7.24 14.25 15.35
C GLY A 49 -7.26 14.01 16.86
N LEU A 50 -7.16 12.74 17.28
CA LEU A 50 -7.12 12.36 18.69
C LEU A 50 -5.89 12.92 19.41
N LEU A 51 -4.71 12.84 18.80
CA LEU A 51 -3.48 13.40 19.37
C LEU A 51 -3.56 14.92 19.49
N SER A 52 -4.04 15.61 18.45
CA SER A 52 -4.25 17.06 18.45
C SER A 52 -5.24 17.49 19.53
N PHE A 53 -6.34 16.76 19.69
CA PHE A 53 -7.34 17.02 20.70
C PHE A 53 -6.80 16.82 22.12
N ARG A 54 -6.06 15.74 22.37
CA ARG A 54 -5.40 15.50 23.67
C ARG A 54 -4.42 16.63 24.00
N ARG A 55 -3.61 17.08 23.03
CA ARG A 55 -2.69 18.21 23.22
C ARG A 55 -3.43 19.50 23.55
N TYR A 56 -4.53 19.78 22.87
CA TYR A 56 -5.35 20.96 23.14
C TYR A 56 -5.91 20.97 24.56
N GLN A 57 -6.39 19.82 25.06
CA GLN A 57 -6.88 19.72 26.44
C GLN A 57 -5.79 19.96 27.48
N LEU A 58 -4.61 19.37 27.30
CA LEU A 58 -3.47 19.57 28.21
C LEU A 58 -3.04 21.05 28.24
N ALA A 59 -2.97 21.70 27.08
CA ALA A 59 -2.64 23.13 27.00
C ALA A 59 -3.70 24.01 27.67
N LYS A 60 -4.98 23.63 27.59
CA LYS A 60 -6.07 24.33 28.28
C LYS A 60 -6.01 24.15 29.80
N GLN A 61 -5.57 22.99 30.29
CA GLN A 61 -5.45 22.73 31.74
C GLN A 61 -4.21 23.41 32.36
N ALA A 62 -3.18 23.69 31.57
CA ALA A 62 -1.95 24.35 32.01
C ALA A 62 -2.05 25.89 32.06
N LYS A 63 -3.21 26.47 31.75
CA LYS A 63 -3.48 27.90 31.68
C LYS A 63 -4.62 28.27 32.63
#